data_AF-A0A0J7K2S4-F1
#
_entry.id   AF-A0A0J7K2S4-F1
#
_cell.length_a   1.000
_cell.length_b   1.000
_cell.length_c   1.000
_cell.angle_alpha   90.00
_cell.angle_beta   90.00
_cell.angle_gamma   90.00
#
_symmetry.space_group_name_H-M   'P 1'
#
loop_
_entity.id
_entity.type
_entity.pdbx_description
1 polymer ?
#
loop_
_entity_poly.entity_id
_entity_poly.type
_entity_poly.pdbx_seq_one_letter_code
_entity_poly.pdbx_strand_id
1 'polypeptide(L)'
;MNVGVDEGQTSFFTHPSNDNLKVFVFADGPHLLKLIRNHYLDRGFLIRDKHISKTCMERILSINNRDLKVMFKVTEADLTVAGQARQKVSTAAKLFFQTTAKSIRWCGEQGFLYNEEAWEETAETFQLVNDWFDVFNSKCKDERNPKKKPYGFNFEYQNSILNEMTNFMNKMRVKGHKNLLPFQKGVLLVNTSLQQLLPYLQETYTTDNFYVTYVMTNRLTQDCLKKLFSYLRAMGAANDQPSALNLRYRLRWYILGKHAFDVLSNAVNTEVDGNESNLIDFNDSEDPLIGAAFNSGEERYPNPVADEEFNRFANEFQDEEFINNDMNEFESDMDIPKDEECIIQETIEAEGLKYIAGYVARRFRIKYPFLGDETRKLKIANDDPDWIQFLSNGYLIYPCENLINVANAMEKEFVLFHGPSGLSKEK
;
A
#
# COMPACT_ATOMS: atom_id res chain seq x y z
N MET A 1 23.90 -15.44 -13.33
CA MET A 1 24.13 -14.36 -12.35
C MET A 1 23.51 -14.77 -11.02
N ASN A 2 24.28 -14.89 -9.94
CA ASN A 2 23.75 -15.29 -8.62
C ASN A 2 23.19 -14.09 -7.82
N VAL A 3 22.43 -13.20 -8.47
CA VAL A 3 21.84 -12.04 -7.80
C VAL A 3 20.53 -12.47 -7.14
N GLY A 4 20.42 -12.25 -5.83
CA GLY A 4 19.23 -12.66 -5.06
C GLY A 4 19.09 -14.18 -4.82
N VAL A 5 20.09 -14.99 -5.19
CA VAL A 5 20.10 -16.45 -4.97
C VAL A 5 20.58 -16.80 -3.55
N ASP A 6 21.59 -16.07 -3.05
CA ASP A 6 22.09 -16.22 -1.69
C ASP A 6 21.45 -15.19 -0.75
N GLU A 7 21.10 -15.65 0.45
CA GLU A 7 20.53 -14.86 1.54
C GLU A 7 21.54 -13.78 1.99
N GLY A 8 21.54 -12.63 1.30
CA GLY A 8 22.08 -11.37 1.81
C GLY A 8 23.42 -10.86 1.28
N GLN A 9 23.94 -11.29 0.12
CA GLN A 9 25.26 -10.78 -0.32
C GLN A 9 25.31 -9.91 -1.57
N THR A 10 24.45 -10.08 -2.58
CA THR A 10 24.49 -9.19 -3.75
C THR A 10 23.09 -8.83 -4.26
N SER A 11 22.80 -7.54 -4.26
CA SER A 11 21.58 -6.92 -4.81
C SER A 11 21.79 -6.31 -6.19
N PHE A 12 23.01 -6.42 -6.74
CA PHE A 12 23.38 -5.89 -8.04
C PHE A 12 24.32 -6.85 -8.77
N PHE A 13 24.43 -6.66 -10.09
CA PHE A 13 25.49 -7.22 -10.93
C PHE A 13 26.22 -6.10 -11.68
N THR A 14 27.40 -6.39 -12.21
CA THR A 14 28.16 -5.43 -13.04
C THR A 14 27.54 -5.30 -14.43
N HIS A 15 27.49 -4.09 -14.97
CA HIS A 15 26.92 -3.84 -16.29
C HIS A 15 27.74 -4.58 -17.36
N PRO A 16 27.09 -5.31 -18.30
CA PRO A 16 27.78 -6.20 -19.24
C PRO A 16 28.73 -5.49 -20.21
N SER A 17 28.56 -4.18 -20.39
CA SER A 17 29.41 -3.35 -21.27
C SER A 17 30.34 -2.40 -20.51
N ASN A 18 30.22 -2.29 -19.18
CA ASN A 18 31.03 -1.39 -18.37
C ASN A 18 31.15 -1.88 -16.93
N ASP A 19 32.31 -2.44 -16.58
CA ASP A 19 32.55 -3.02 -15.26
C ASP A 19 32.50 -2.01 -14.10
N ASN A 20 32.56 -0.71 -14.40
CA ASN A 20 32.42 0.35 -13.39
C ASN A 20 30.96 0.65 -13.03
N LEU A 21 30.00 0.16 -13.82
CA LEU A 21 28.58 0.41 -13.58
C LEU A 21 27.91 -0.78 -12.90
N LYS A 22 27.00 -0.49 -11.97
CA LYS A 22 26.22 -1.48 -11.22
C LYS A 22 24.76 -1.44 -11.64
N VAL A 23 24.17 -2.62 -11.84
CA VAL A 23 22.75 -2.80 -12.14
C VAL A 23 22.08 -3.45 -10.93
N PHE A 24 21.31 -2.65 -10.19
CA PHE A 24 20.55 -3.10 -9.02
C PHE A 24 19.27 -3.82 -9.44
N VAL A 25 18.95 -4.92 -8.74
CA VAL A 25 17.81 -5.78 -9.07
C VAL A 25 16.65 -5.50 -8.13
N PHE A 26 15.49 -5.18 -8.69
CA PHE A 26 14.27 -4.94 -7.95
C PHE A 26 13.20 -5.97 -8.30
N ALA A 27 12.51 -6.49 -7.27
CA ALA A 27 11.21 -7.11 -7.41
C ALA A 27 10.10 -6.05 -7.35
N ASP A 28 8.93 -6.39 -7.90
CA ASP A 28 7.80 -5.46 -8.00
C ASP A 28 7.11 -5.23 -6.64
N GLY A 29 7.31 -4.05 -6.03
CA GLY A 29 6.73 -3.68 -4.73
C GLY A 29 5.22 -3.93 -4.60
N PRO A 30 4.38 -3.43 -5.53
CA PRO A 30 2.94 -3.75 -5.60
C PRO A 30 2.62 -5.25 -5.58
N HIS A 31 3.43 -6.07 -6.25
CA HIS A 31 3.25 -7.52 -6.26
C HIS A 31 3.65 -8.15 -4.93
N LEU A 32 4.75 -7.71 -4.33
CA LEU A 32 5.18 -8.15 -3.00
C LEU A 32 4.10 -7.85 -1.93
N LEU A 33 3.51 -6.65 -1.96
CA LEU A 33 2.39 -6.29 -1.07
C LEU A 33 1.20 -7.24 -1.21
N LYS A 34 0.87 -7.61 -2.46
CA LYS A 34 -0.18 -8.58 -2.75
C LYS A 34 0.15 -9.96 -2.17
N LEU A 35 1.39 -10.43 -2.30
CA LEU A 35 1.82 -11.71 -1.72
C LEU A 35 1.78 -11.71 -0.20
N ILE A 36 2.21 -10.62 0.45
CA ILE A 36 2.07 -10.42 1.90
C ILE A 36 0.59 -10.59 2.31
N ARG A 37 -0.33 -9.92 1.60
CA ARG A 37 -1.78 -10.04 1.85
C ARG A 37 -2.27 -11.48 1.69
N ASN A 38 -1.88 -12.16 0.61
CA ASN A 38 -2.34 -13.52 0.34
C ASN A 38 -1.90 -14.48 1.46
N HIS A 39 -0.62 -14.46 1.84
CA HIS A 39 -0.12 -15.31 2.93
C HIS A 39 -0.74 -14.96 4.29
N TYR A 40 -0.97 -13.68 4.58
CA TYR A 40 -1.68 -13.25 5.79
C TYR A 40 -3.10 -13.84 5.86
N LEU A 41 -3.88 -13.73 4.77
CA LEU A 41 -5.26 -14.23 4.74
C LEU A 41 -5.35 -15.76 4.75
N ASP A 42 -4.42 -16.44 4.07
CA ASP A 42 -4.47 -17.90 3.89
C ASP A 42 -3.98 -18.67 5.12
N ARG A 43 -2.91 -18.18 5.76
CA ARG A 43 -2.20 -18.92 6.83
C ARG A 43 -1.91 -18.04 8.04
N GLY A 44 -1.69 -16.74 7.84
CA GLY A 44 -1.18 -15.83 8.85
C GLY A 44 0.31 -15.99 9.12
N PHE A 45 0.82 -15.18 10.03
CA PHE A 45 2.24 -15.09 10.38
C PHE A 45 2.49 -15.51 11.82
N LEU A 46 3.60 -16.19 12.05
CA LEU A 46 4.11 -16.53 13.37
C LEU A 46 5.26 -15.59 13.71
N ILE A 47 5.11 -14.81 14.78
CA ILE A 47 6.14 -13.90 15.29
C ILE A 47 6.11 -13.89 16.82
N ARG A 48 7.27 -14.07 17.46
CA ARG A 48 7.41 -14.10 18.94
C ARG A 48 6.38 -15.04 19.59
N ASP A 49 6.22 -16.24 19.03
CA ASP A 49 5.25 -17.27 19.45
C ASP A 49 3.76 -16.89 19.34
N LYS A 50 3.44 -15.71 18.80
CA LYS A 50 2.07 -15.28 18.51
C LYS A 50 1.70 -15.56 17.05
N HIS A 51 0.46 -15.97 16.85
CA HIS A 51 -0.12 -16.18 15.52
C HIS A 51 -0.95 -14.96 15.11
N ILE A 52 -0.37 -14.14 14.24
CA ILE A 52 -1.06 -13.03 13.58
C ILE A 52 -1.89 -13.60 12.44
N SER A 53 -3.22 -13.53 12.56
CA SER A 53 -4.14 -14.14 11.61
C SER A 53 -5.27 -13.19 11.24
N LYS A 54 -6.12 -13.60 10.28
CA LYS A 54 -7.31 -12.84 9.88
C LYS A 54 -8.40 -12.76 10.96
N THR A 55 -8.32 -13.58 12.01
CA THR A 55 -9.29 -13.61 13.13
C THR A 55 -9.48 -12.24 13.77
N CYS A 56 -8.39 -11.51 14.00
CA CYS A 56 -8.43 -10.14 14.51
C CYS A 56 -9.26 -9.20 13.62
N MET A 57 -9.15 -9.35 12.30
CA MET A 57 -9.93 -8.57 11.34
C MET A 57 -11.39 -9.03 11.28
N GLU A 58 -11.65 -10.33 11.34
CA GLU A 58 -13.01 -10.89 11.41
C GLU A 58 -13.74 -10.39 12.65
N ARG A 59 -13.05 -10.35 13.81
CA ARG A 59 -13.59 -9.80 15.05
C ARG A 59 -13.94 -8.32 14.94
N ILE A 60 -13.03 -7.50 14.38
CA ILE A 60 -13.33 -6.08 14.19
C ILE A 60 -14.54 -5.89 13.28
N LEU A 61 -14.65 -6.66 12.18
CA LEU A 61 -15.78 -6.57 11.28
C LEU A 61 -17.11 -6.95 11.95
N SER A 62 -17.10 -7.90 12.91
CA SER A 62 -18.32 -8.28 13.65
C SER A 62 -18.83 -7.16 14.56
N ILE A 63 -17.94 -6.40 15.20
CA ILE A 63 -18.31 -5.28 16.08
C ILE A 63 -18.48 -3.95 15.33
N ASN A 64 -17.97 -3.83 14.10
CA ASN A 64 -18.01 -2.63 13.26
C ASN A 64 -18.98 -2.83 12.06
N ASN A 65 -20.12 -3.48 12.31
CA ASN A 65 -21.08 -3.92 11.29
C ASN A 65 -22.27 -2.96 11.07
N ARG A 66 -22.43 -1.93 11.91
CA ARG A 66 -23.45 -0.88 11.74
C ARG A 66 -23.00 0.22 10.79
N ASP A 67 -23.85 1.19 10.45
CA ASP A 67 -23.55 2.20 9.41
C ASP A 67 -22.37 3.12 9.77
N LEU A 68 -22.25 3.47 11.04
CA LEU A 68 -21.18 4.34 11.56
C LEU A 68 -20.01 3.48 12.04
N LYS A 69 -18.86 3.65 11.39
CA LYS A 69 -17.70 2.75 11.53
C LYS A 69 -16.41 3.50 11.83
N VAL A 70 -15.60 2.96 12.73
CA VAL A 70 -14.19 3.37 12.88
C VAL A 70 -13.32 2.78 11.77
N MET A 71 -13.61 1.52 11.36
CA MET A 71 -12.98 0.86 10.21
C MET A 71 -13.93 0.87 9.00
N PHE A 72 -14.05 2.01 8.31
CA PHE A 72 -15.03 2.17 7.23
C PHE A 72 -14.57 1.63 5.87
N LYS A 73 -13.26 1.40 5.67
CA LYS A 73 -12.73 0.96 4.37
C LYS A 73 -12.90 -0.54 4.19
N VAL A 74 -12.38 -1.34 5.11
CA VAL A 74 -12.29 -2.80 4.96
C VAL A 74 -13.67 -3.45 5.12
N THR A 75 -13.93 -4.47 4.31
CA THR A 75 -15.18 -5.24 4.27
C THR A 75 -14.86 -6.73 4.30
N GLU A 76 -15.86 -7.58 4.55
CA GLU A 76 -15.71 -9.05 4.51
C GLU A 76 -15.19 -9.54 3.15
N ALA A 77 -15.56 -8.88 2.06
CA ALA A 77 -15.07 -9.18 0.71
C ALA A 77 -13.56 -8.96 0.55
N ASP A 78 -12.95 -8.10 1.39
CA ASP A 78 -11.51 -7.88 1.40
C ASP A 78 -10.74 -8.95 2.20
N LEU A 79 -11.43 -9.77 3.01
CA LEU A 79 -10.85 -10.92 3.74
C LEU A 79 -11.07 -12.24 3.01
N THR A 80 -12.13 -12.35 2.21
CA THR A 80 -12.52 -13.56 1.45
C THR A 80 -12.00 -13.56 0.01
N VAL A 81 -10.88 -12.87 -0.24
CA VAL A 81 -10.37 -12.61 -1.60
C VAL A 81 -10.03 -13.92 -2.32
N ALA A 82 -10.79 -14.23 -3.37
CA ALA A 82 -10.64 -15.42 -4.20
C ALA A 82 -10.43 -15.11 -5.68
N GLY A 83 -9.80 -16.04 -6.40
CA GLY A 83 -9.62 -15.98 -7.86
C GLY A 83 -8.98 -14.68 -8.35
N GLN A 84 -9.58 -14.05 -9.36
CA GLN A 84 -9.06 -12.83 -10.00
C GLN A 84 -8.94 -11.64 -9.04
N ALA A 85 -9.73 -11.60 -7.95
CA ALA A 85 -9.65 -10.53 -6.96
C ALA A 85 -8.30 -10.56 -6.21
N ARG A 86 -7.61 -11.71 -6.14
CA ARG A 86 -6.28 -11.81 -5.54
C ARG A 86 -5.25 -11.00 -6.30
N GLN A 87 -5.43 -10.79 -7.60
CA GLN A 87 -4.52 -10.01 -8.43
C GLN A 87 -4.63 -8.49 -8.19
N LYS A 88 -5.72 -8.03 -7.55
CA LYS A 88 -5.97 -6.61 -7.30
C LYS A 88 -5.07 -6.09 -6.16
N VAL A 89 -4.11 -5.22 -6.49
CA VAL A 89 -3.21 -4.60 -5.50
C VAL A 89 -3.96 -3.64 -4.59
N SER A 90 -4.97 -2.92 -5.12
CA SER A 90 -5.69 -1.91 -4.33
C SER A 90 -6.38 -2.49 -3.10
N THR A 91 -6.83 -3.75 -3.14
CA THR A 91 -7.41 -4.43 -1.96
C THR A 91 -6.34 -4.76 -0.91
N ALA A 92 -5.11 -5.08 -1.32
CA ALA A 92 -4.00 -5.29 -0.39
C ALA A 92 -3.56 -3.97 0.26
N ALA A 93 -3.43 -2.90 -0.54
CA ALA A 93 -3.12 -1.56 -0.03
C ALA A 93 -4.21 -1.03 0.91
N LYS A 94 -5.48 -1.38 0.64
CA LYS A 94 -6.63 -1.05 1.49
C LYS A 94 -6.57 -1.79 2.83
N LEU A 95 -6.23 -3.09 2.81
CA LEU A 95 -6.12 -3.91 4.03
C LEU A 95 -5.01 -3.37 4.94
N PHE A 96 -3.80 -3.21 4.42
CA PHE A 96 -2.66 -2.70 5.18
C PHE A 96 -2.58 -1.18 5.24
N PHE A 97 -3.70 -0.46 5.07
CA PHE A 97 -3.66 1.00 5.12
C PHE A 97 -3.48 1.50 6.56
N GLN A 98 -2.82 2.65 6.72
CA GLN A 98 -2.57 3.25 8.04
C GLN A 98 -3.82 3.35 8.91
N THR A 99 -4.99 3.70 8.34
CA THR A 99 -6.22 3.80 9.15
C THR A 99 -6.69 2.45 9.66
N THR A 100 -6.45 1.36 8.91
CA THR A 100 -6.76 -0.01 9.36
C THR A 100 -5.89 -0.39 10.55
N ALA A 101 -4.57 -0.14 10.47
CA ALA A 101 -3.65 -0.36 11.58
C ALA A 101 -4.07 0.41 12.84
N LYS A 102 -4.45 1.68 12.67
CA LYS A 102 -4.96 2.51 13.77
C LYS A 102 -6.28 1.99 14.34
N SER A 103 -7.21 1.54 13.51
CA SER A 103 -8.47 0.96 13.99
C SER A 103 -8.22 -0.30 14.83
N ILE A 104 -7.30 -1.18 14.42
CA ILE A 104 -6.93 -2.38 15.19
C ILE A 104 -6.37 -1.98 16.56
N ARG A 105 -5.40 -1.05 16.58
CA ARG A 105 -4.77 -0.61 17.83
C ARG A 105 -5.77 0.03 18.77
N TRP A 106 -6.61 0.95 18.27
CA TRP A 106 -7.64 1.59 19.08
C TRP A 106 -8.64 0.57 19.65
N CYS A 107 -9.17 -0.35 18.83
CA CYS A 107 -10.10 -1.38 19.32
C CYS A 107 -9.43 -2.29 20.37
N GLY A 108 -8.14 -2.58 20.22
CA GLY A 108 -7.37 -3.33 21.20
C GLY A 108 -7.18 -2.61 22.54
N GLU A 109 -6.80 -1.33 22.50
CA GLU A 109 -6.63 -0.47 23.68
C GLU A 109 -7.95 -0.26 24.43
N GLN A 110 -9.07 -0.19 23.71
CA GLN A 110 -10.42 -0.14 24.30
C GLN A 110 -10.91 -1.49 24.85
N GLY A 111 -10.13 -2.57 24.70
CA GLY A 111 -10.49 -3.91 25.16
C GLY A 111 -11.53 -4.64 24.29
N PHE A 112 -11.86 -4.14 23.10
CA PHE A 112 -12.86 -4.75 22.21
C PHE A 112 -12.36 -6.05 21.55
N LEU A 113 -11.04 -6.28 21.59
CA LEU A 113 -10.34 -7.43 21.01
C LEU A 113 -9.85 -8.42 22.08
N TYR A 114 -10.59 -8.56 23.17
CA TYR A 114 -10.20 -9.35 24.34
C TYR A 114 -9.90 -10.85 24.05
N ASN A 115 -10.44 -11.41 22.96
CA ASN A 115 -10.17 -12.78 22.51
C ASN A 115 -8.99 -12.90 21.53
N GLU A 116 -8.37 -11.79 21.12
CA GLU A 116 -7.32 -11.75 20.11
C GLU A 116 -5.98 -11.39 20.75
N GLU A 117 -5.26 -12.36 21.30
CA GLU A 117 -4.00 -12.13 22.03
C GLU A 117 -2.88 -11.44 21.20
N ALA A 118 -3.01 -11.47 19.87
CA ALA A 118 -2.05 -10.90 18.92
C ALA A 118 -2.53 -9.60 18.25
N TRP A 119 -3.54 -8.91 18.81
CA TRP A 119 -4.06 -7.66 18.20
C TRP A 119 -2.98 -6.57 18.10
N GLU A 120 -2.10 -6.48 19.09
CA GLU A 120 -1.03 -5.48 19.13
C GLU A 120 -0.01 -5.74 18.00
N GLU A 121 0.47 -6.97 17.87
CA GLU A 121 1.39 -7.36 16.81
C GLU A 121 0.73 -7.28 15.42
N THR A 122 -0.58 -7.50 15.33
CA THR A 122 -1.33 -7.30 14.09
C THR A 122 -1.33 -5.82 13.69
N ALA A 123 -1.62 -4.92 14.63
CA ALA A 123 -1.58 -3.48 14.37
C ALA A 123 -0.18 -3.00 13.97
N GLU A 124 0.86 -3.46 14.68
CA GLU A 124 2.26 -3.16 14.37
C GLU A 124 2.65 -3.66 12.97
N THR A 125 2.28 -4.90 12.63
CA THR A 125 2.55 -5.48 11.32
C THR A 125 1.86 -4.69 10.22
N PHE A 126 0.60 -4.32 10.39
CA PHE A 126 -0.14 -3.54 9.39
C PHE A 126 0.47 -2.14 9.20
N GLN A 127 0.89 -1.50 10.30
CA GLN A 127 1.56 -0.20 10.24
C GLN A 127 2.93 -0.31 9.53
N LEU A 128 3.71 -1.35 9.83
CA LEU A 128 5.01 -1.58 9.19
C LEU A 128 4.87 -1.85 7.69
N VAL A 129 3.89 -2.67 7.29
CA VAL A 129 3.60 -2.94 5.88
C VAL A 129 3.13 -1.68 5.16
N ASN A 130 2.28 -0.85 5.78
CA ASN A 130 1.89 0.46 5.23
C ASN A 130 3.11 1.34 4.96
N ASP A 131 3.92 1.56 6.00
CA ASP A 131 5.02 2.52 5.96
C ASP A 131 6.11 2.04 4.99
N TRP A 132 6.38 0.73 4.94
CA TRP A 132 7.26 0.13 3.95
C TRP A 132 6.74 0.33 2.52
N PHE A 133 5.45 0.08 2.27
CA PHE A 133 4.88 0.25 0.93
C PHE A 133 4.85 1.71 0.50
N ASP A 134 4.64 2.65 1.44
CA ASP A 134 4.71 4.08 1.19
C ASP A 134 6.12 4.51 0.73
N VAL A 135 7.18 3.92 1.29
CA VAL A 135 8.57 4.12 0.83
C VAL A 135 8.76 3.62 -0.61
N PHE A 136 8.15 2.50 -0.98
CA PHE A 136 8.26 1.90 -2.32
C PHE A 136 7.28 2.43 -3.37
N ASN A 137 6.42 3.40 -3.02
CA ASN A 137 5.39 3.92 -3.91
C ASN A 137 5.29 5.45 -3.89
N SER A 138 6.43 6.13 -3.69
CA SER A 138 6.51 7.60 -3.74
C SER A 138 6.34 8.11 -5.18
N LYS A 139 5.45 9.10 -5.39
CA LYS A 139 5.01 9.54 -6.73
C LYS A 139 5.35 10.98 -7.09
N CYS A 140 5.63 11.84 -6.11
CA CYS A 140 5.88 13.26 -6.33
C CYS A 140 6.76 13.83 -5.21
N LYS A 141 7.66 14.75 -5.54
CA LYS A 141 8.49 15.47 -4.55
C LYS A 141 7.70 16.35 -3.59
N ASP A 142 6.61 16.96 -4.07
CA ASP A 142 5.75 17.89 -3.33
C ASP A 142 4.69 17.18 -2.45
N GLU A 143 4.93 15.91 -2.14
CA GLU A 143 4.07 15.14 -1.28
C GLU A 143 3.91 15.80 0.11
N ARG A 144 2.66 16.08 0.46
CA ARG A 144 2.28 16.76 1.71
C ARG A 144 2.50 15.87 2.91
N ASN A 145 2.38 14.55 2.75
CA ASN A 145 2.68 13.60 3.79
C ASN A 145 4.20 13.32 3.84
N PRO A 146 4.92 13.74 4.89
CA PRO A 146 6.36 13.52 4.98
C PRO A 146 6.76 12.04 4.84
N LYS A 147 5.89 11.12 5.25
CA LYS A 147 6.15 9.67 5.17
C LYS A 147 6.13 9.10 3.75
N LYS A 148 5.47 9.78 2.81
CA LYS A 148 5.30 9.36 1.41
C LYS A 148 6.23 10.12 0.45
N LYS A 149 7.10 10.98 0.99
CA LYS A 149 8.10 11.69 0.19
C LYS A 149 9.07 10.71 -0.49
N PRO A 150 9.70 11.11 -1.61
CA PRO A 150 10.68 10.29 -2.30
C PRO A 150 11.82 9.82 -1.40
N TYR A 151 12.42 8.68 -1.75
CA TYR A 151 13.49 8.08 -0.97
C TYR A 151 14.74 8.97 -1.01
N GLY A 152 15.21 9.44 0.14
CA GLY A 152 16.30 10.41 0.27
C GLY A 152 15.92 11.64 1.10
N PHE A 153 14.67 12.11 1.01
CA PHE A 153 14.23 13.29 1.78
C PHE A 153 14.25 13.09 3.28
N ASN A 154 13.82 11.90 3.72
CA ASN A 154 13.77 11.51 5.13
C ASN A 154 14.63 10.26 5.32
N PHE A 155 15.88 10.32 4.84
CA PHE A 155 16.73 9.15 4.63
C PHE A 155 16.86 8.25 5.87
N GLU A 156 17.11 8.82 7.05
CA GLU A 156 17.24 8.04 8.30
C GLU A 156 15.93 7.33 8.66
N TYR A 157 14.80 8.05 8.61
CA TYR A 157 13.48 7.49 8.89
C TYR A 157 13.10 6.39 7.88
N GLN A 158 13.31 6.65 6.58
CA GLN A 158 13.02 5.68 5.53
C GLN A 158 13.89 4.43 5.69
N ASN A 159 15.18 4.58 5.99
CA ASN A 159 16.06 3.44 6.29
C ASN A 159 15.64 2.68 7.55
N SER A 160 15.16 3.37 8.59
CA SER A 160 14.65 2.69 9.79
C SER A 160 13.49 1.76 9.45
N ILE A 161 12.54 2.19 8.61
CA ILE A 161 11.44 1.37 8.11
C ILE A 161 11.96 0.17 7.30
N LEU A 162 12.91 0.39 6.38
CA LEU A 162 13.49 -0.69 5.58
C LEU A 162 14.18 -1.73 6.47
N ASN A 163 14.91 -1.29 7.50
CA ASN A 163 15.58 -2.17 8.45
C ASN A 163 14.59 -2.93 9.35
N GLU A 164 13.52 -2.27 9.81
CA GLU A 164 12.44 -2.91 10.55
C GLU A 164 11.72 -3.97 9.71
N MET A 165 11.39 -3.66 8.45
CA MET A 165 10.78 -4.62 7.53
C MET A 165 11.73 -5.79 7.23
N THR A 166 13.01 -5.54 7.02
CA THR A 166 14.03 -6.59 6.85
C THR A 166 14.09 -7.51 8.07
N ASN A 167 14.12 -6.94 9.27
CA ASN A 167 14.09 -7.70 10.52
C ASN A 167 12.81 -8.50 10.70
N PHE A 168 11.66 -7.92 10.36
CA PHE A 168 10.37 -8.59 10.38
C PHE A 168 10.38 -9.79 9.43
N MET A 169 10.74 -9.61 8.16
CA MET A 169 10.77 -10.67 7.15
C MET A 169 11.73 -11.81 7.51
N ASN A 170 12.87 -11.52 8.14
CA ASN A 170 13.82 -12.53 8.59
C ASN A 170 13.29 -13.35 9.79
N LYS A 171 12.55 -12.72 10.70
CA LYS A 171 12.08 -13.35 11.95
C LYS A 171 10.73 -14.04 11.81
N MET A 172 9.80 -13.46 11.05
CA MET A 172 8.47 -14.03 10.85
C MET A 172 8.54 -15.34 10.06
N ARG A 173 7.61 -16.25 10.33
CA ARG A 173 7.36 -17.43 9.49
C ARG A 173 5.90 -17.50 9.10
N VAL A 174 5.62 -17.86 7.85
CA VAL A 174 4.24 -18.15 7.44
C VAL A 174 3.82 -19.44 8.12
N LYS A 175 2.63 -19.47 8.74
CA LYS A 175 2.17 -20.67 9.45
C LYS A 175 2.18 -21.88 8.50
N GLY A 176 2.82 -22.96 8.93
CA GLY A 176 3.04 -24.18 8.13
C GLY A 176 4.35 -24.21 7.32
N HIS A 177 5.11 -23.11 7.28
CA HIS A 177 6.39 -23.03 6.57
C HIS A 177 7.56 -22.73 7.53
N LYS A 178 8.64 -23.50 7.42
CA LYS A 178 9.84 -23.34 8.25
C LYS A 178 10.89 -22.41 7.63
N ASN A 179 10.93 -22.36 6.30
CA ASN A 179 11.91 -21.59 5.53
C ASN A 179 11.31 -20.26 5.05
N LEU A 180 12.17 -19.32 4.67
CA LEU A 180 11.74 -18.08 4.02
C LEU A 180 11.13 -18.40 2.65
N LEU A 181 9.94 -17.87 2.41
CA LEU A 181 9.27 -17.98 1.11
C LEU A 181 9.82 -16.94 0.11
N PRO A 182 9.62 -17.13 -1.20
CA PRO A 182 10.14 -16.22 -2.23
C PRO A 182 9.75 -14.75 -2.03
N PHE A 183 8.53 -14.46 -1.55
CA PHE A 183 8.12 -13.08 -1.29
C PHE A 183 8.95 -12.42 -0.18
N GLN A 184 9.33 -13.18 0.87
CA GLN A 184 10.17 -12.67 1.95
C GLN A 184 11.55 -12.33 1.41
N LYS A 185 12.14 -13.24 0.61
CA LYS A 185 13.43 -13.01 -0.07
C LYS A 185 13.35 -11.81 -1.02
N GLY A 186 12.25 -11.65 -1.75
CA GLY A 186 11.99 -10.50 -2.61
C GLY A 186 11.96 -9.18 -1.84
N VAL A 187 11.32 -9.13 -0.66
CA VAL A 187 11.31 -7.94 0.22
C VAL A 187 12.73 -7.62 0.72
N LEU A 188 13.48 -8.63 1.15
CA LEU A 188 14.87 -8.46 1.59
C LEU A 188 15.76 -7.90 0.48
N LEU A 189 15.60 -8.42 -0.75
CA LEU A 189 16.33 -7.97 -1.94
C LEU A 189 16.03 -6.51 -2.27
N VAL A 190 14.75 -6.11 -2.35
CA VAL A 190 14.40 -4.72 -2.73
C VAL A 190 14.79 -3.70 -1.67
N ASN A 191 14.72 -4.07 -0.39
CA ASN A 191 15.20 -3.20 0.70
C ASN A 191 16.69 -2.94 0.52
N THR A 192 17.48 -4.00 0.39
CA THR A 192 18.95 -3.90 0.20
C THR A 192 19.29 -3.12 -1.07
N SER A 193 18.54 -3.36 -2.16
CA SER A 193 18.75 -2.67 -3.44
C SER A 193 18.47 -1.18 -3.33
N LEU A 194 17.37 -0.77 -2.70
CA LEU A 194 17.04 0.65 -2.52
C LEU A 194 18.06 1.36 -1.63
N GLN A 195 18.49 0.70 -0.55
CA GLN A 195 19.48 1.24 0.37
C GLN A 195 20.84 1.50 -0.29
N GLN A 196 21.24 0.64 -1.23
CA GLN A 196 22.50 0.79 -1.96
C GLN A 196 22.39 1.67 -3.21
N LEU A 197 21.21 1.75 -3.84
CA LEU A 197 20.98 2.48 -5.07
C LEU A 197 21.23 3.99 -4.89
N LEU A 198 20.61 4.63 -3.90
CA LEU A 198 20.74 6.09 -3.73
C LEU A 198 22.20 6.52 -3.47
N PRO A 199 22.96 5.91 -2.54
CA PRO A 199 24.38 6.21 -2.36
C PRO A 199 25.19 5.99 -3.64
N TYR A 200 24.93 4.92 -4.38
CA TYR A 200 25.60 4.66 -5.66
C TYR A 200 25.29 5.75 -6.70
N LEU A 201 24.03 6.17 -6.81
CA LEU A 201 23.64 7.26 -7.72
C LEU A 201 24.30 8.59 -7.33
N GLN A 202 24.38 8.86 -6.03
CA GLN A 202 25.05 10.04 -5.50
C GLN A 202 26.54 10.03 -5.82
N GLU A 203 27.24 8.92 -5.59
CA GLU A 203 28.67 8.78 -5.89
C GLU A 203 28.96 8.87 -7.39
N THR A 204 28.09 8.30 -8.22
CA THR A 204 28.35 8.13 -9.66
C THR A 204 27.93 9.35 -10.50
N TYR A 205 26.82 10.02 -10.13
CA TYR A 205 26.17 11.02 -10.98
C TYR A 205 26.07 12.41 -10.35
N THR A 206 26.52 12.61 -9.11
CA THR A 206 26.66 13.96 -8.54
C THR A 206 27.81 14.69 -9.23
N THR A 207 27.57 15.96 -9.55
CA THR A 207 28.56 16.90 -10.11
C THR A 207 28.46 18.22 -9.36
N ASP A 208 29.39 19.15 -9.60
CA ASP A 208 29.36 20.49 -8.97
C ASP A 208 28.06 21.26 -9.25
N ASN A 209 27.38 20.97 -10.37
CA ASN A 209 26.15 21.65 -10.80
C ASN A 209 24.87 20.84 -10.57
N PHE A 210 24.98 19.58 -10.15
CA PHE A 210 23.81 18.71 -9.97
C PHE A 210 24.06 17.69 -8.86
N TYR A 211 23.19 17.71 -7.85
CA TYR A 211 23.27 16.80 -6.72
C TYR A 211 22.07 15.85 -6.69
N VAL A 212 22.32 14.54 -6.63
CA VAL A 212 21.25 13.54 -6.53
C VAL A 212 20.70 13.53 -5.10
N THR A 213 19.53 14.13 -4.92
CA THR A 213 18.87 14.29 -3.61
C THR A 213 17.97 13.12 -3.23
N TYR A 214 17.25 12.54 -4.21
CA TYR A 214 16.27 11.49 -3.97
C TYR A 214 16.07 10.55 -5.17
N VAL A 215 15.35 9.46 -4.91
CA VAL A 215 14.85 8.49 -5.90
C VAL A 215 13.33 8.36 -5.81
N MET A 216 12.68 8.44 -6.97
CA MET A 216 11.25 8.23 -7.16
C MET A 216 10.94 6.73 -7.24
N THR A 217 10.53 6.15 -6.12
CA THR A 217 10.40 4.69 -5.99
C THR A 217 9.27 4.09 -6.81
N ASN A 218 8.24 4.86 -7.19
CA ASN A 218 7.23 4.39 -8.15
C ASN A 218 7.82 4.02 -9.53
N ARG A 219 8.97 4.59 -9.90
CA ARG A 219 9.69 4.29 -11.15
C ARG A 219 10.55 3.02 -11.06
N LEU A 220 10.71 2.45 -9.88
CA LEU A 220 11.38 1.15 -9.65
C LEU A 220 10.40 -0.03 -9.71
N THR A 221 9.19 0.19 -10.24
CA THR A 221 8.14 -0.82 -10.37
C THR A 221 7.88 -1.15 -11.84
N GLN A 222 7.30 -2.31 -12.12
CA GLN A 222 6.88 -2.70 -13.46
C GLN A 222 5.49 -2.17 -13.85
N ASP A 223 4.92 -1.23 -13.09
CA ASP A 223 3.58 -0.71 -13.36
C ASP A 223 3.51 0.05 -14.69
N CYS A 224 4.59 0.70 -15.12
CA CYS A 224 4.69 1.31 -16.45
C CYS A 224 4.50 0.26 -17.57
N LEU A 225 5.08 -0.93 -17.40
CA LEU A 225 4.94 -2.03 -18.34
C LEU A 225 3.52 -2.63 -18.30
N LYS A 226 2.92 -2.77 -17.12
CA LYS A 226 1.52 -3.22 -16.99
C LYS A 226 0.54 -2.24 -17.64
N LYS A 227 0.80 -0.93 -17.54
CA LYS A 227 0.04 0.12 -18.24
C LYS A 227 0.17 -0.06 -19.76
N LEU A 228 1.38 -0.31 -20.28
CA LEU A 228 1.58 -0.62 -21.69
C LEU A 228 0.78 -1.86 -22.13
N PHE A 229 0.81 -2.95 -21.36
CA PHE A 229 0.00 -4.13 -21.70
C PHE A 229 -1.50 -3.84 -21.70
N SER A 230 -1.98 -3.03 -20.76
CA SER A 230 -3.40 -2.62 -20.71
C SER A 230 -3.77 -1.80 -21.94
N TYR A 231 -2.92 -0.85 -22.35
CA TYR A 231 -3.07 -0.08 -23.58
C TYR A 231 -3.12 -0.99 -24.81
N LEU A 232 -2.15 -1.89 -24.96
CA LEU A 232 -2.08 -2.81 -26.09
C LEU A 232 -3.29 -3.76 -26.15
N ARG A 233 -3.89 -4.14 -25.01
CA ARG A 233 -5.16 -4.89 -24.99
C ARG A 233 -6.31 -4.01 -25.47
N ALA A 234 -6.45 -2.80 -24.92
CA ALA A 234 -7.51 -1.85 -25.23
C ALA A 234 -7.54 -1.40 -26.70
N MET A 235 -6.39 -1.31 -27.37
CA MET A 235 -6.31 -1.06 -28.83
C MET A 235 -7.13 -2.07 -29.67
N GLY A 236 -7.41 -3.26 -29.12
CA GLY A 236 -8.19 -4.30 -29.75
C GLY A 236 -9.70 -4.17 -29.63
N ALA A 237 -10.20 -3.14 -28.92
CA ALA A 237 -11.59 -3.05 -28.49
C ALA A 237 -12.05 -4.37 -27.82
N ALA A 238 -12.92 -5.15 -28.45
CA ALA A 238 -13.40 -6.42 -27.91
C ALA A 238 -12.37 -7.57 -27.93
N ASN A 239 -11.20 -7.38 -28.55
CA ASN A 239 -10.15 -8.39 -28.62
C ASN A 239 -9.06 -8.18 -27.55
N ASP A 240 -9.39 -8.54 -26.30
CA ASP A 240 -8.55 -8.41 -25.10
C ASP A 240 -7.41 -9.43 -25.01
N GLN A 241 -7.46 -10.50 -25.81
CA GLN A 241 -6.44 -11.56 -25.87
C GLN A 241 -5.84 -11.63 -27.28
N PRO A 242 -4.96 -10.69 -27.66
CA PRO A 242 -4.36 -10.69 -28.99
C PRO A 242 -3.43 -11.89 -29.19
N SER A 243 -3.43 -12.46 -30.40
CA SER A 243 -2.36 -13.35 -30.86
C SER A 243 -1.01 -12.60 -30.91
N ALA A 244 0.10 -13.34 -30.93
CA ALA A 244 1.44 -12.74 -31.05
C ALA A 244 1.56 -11.82 -32.28
N LEU A 245 0.92 -12.18 -33.41
CA LEU A 245 0.90 -11.35 -34.62
C LEU A 245 0.14 -10.03 -34.40
N ASN A 246 -1.03 -10.09 -33.73
CA ASN A 246 -1.82 -8.91 -33.41
C ASN A 246 -1.07 -8.01 -32.42
N LEU A 247 -0.42 -8.59 -31.40
CA LEU A 247 0.40 -7.85 -30.46
C LEU A 247 1.55 -7.13 -31.18
N ARG A 248 2.25 -7.79 -32.10
CA ARG A 248 3.31 -7.19 -32.92
C ARG A 248 2.80 -5.99 -33.73
N TYR A 249 1.62 -6.11 -34.34
CA TYR A 249 1.04 -4.99 -35.08
C TYR A 249 0.64 -3.83 -34.16
N ARG A 250 -0.01 -4.12 -33.02
CA ARG A 250 -0.39 -3.09 -32.04
C ARG A 250 0.85 -2.38 -31.48
N LEU A 251 1.91 -3.11 -31.16
CA LEU A 251 3.18 -2.55 -30.70
C LEU A 251 3.84 -1.69 -31.78
N ARG A 252 3.83 -2.14 -33.05
CA ARG A 252 4.32 -1.33 -34.18
C ARG A 252 3.55 -0.02 -34.29
N TRP A 253 2.22 -0.05 -34.16
CA TRP A 253 1.38 1.15 -34.17
C TRP A 253 1.67 2.07 -32.98
N TYR A 254 1.88 1.50 -31.78
CA TYR A 254 2.28 2.26 -30.60
C TYR A 254 3.61 3.00 -30.82
N ILE A 255 4.62 2.32 -31.37
CA ILE A 255 5.94 2.91 -31.67
C ILE A 255 5.86 3.99 -32.76
N LEU A 256 5.06 3.76 -33.80
CA LEU A 256 4.93 4.70 -34.93
C LEU A 256 3.94 5.86 -34.67
N GLY A 257 3.14 5.78 -33.60
CA GLY A 257 2.03 6.69 -33.33
C GLY A 257 2.45 7.97 -32.61
N LYS A 258 1.98 9.12 -33.10
CA LYS A 258 2.13 10.45 -32.49
C LYS A 258 1.09 10.76 -31.37
N HIS A 259 0.18 9.82 -31.08
CA HIS A 259 -1.03 9.99 -30.26
C HIS A 259 -1.17 8.94 -29.13
N ALA A 260 -0.07 8.41 -28.60
CA ALA A 260 -0.12 7.51 -27.43
C ALA A 260 -0.81 8.16 -26.20
N PHE A 261 -0.84 9.49 -26.14
CA PHE A 261 -1.43 10.27 -25.06
C PHE A 261 -2.98 10.28 -25.03
N ASP A 262 -3.66 10.20 -26.18
CA ASP A 262 -5.12 10.44 -26.24
C ASP A 262 -5.98 9.28 -25.67
N VAL A 263 -5.41 8.08 -25.53
CA VAL A 263 -6.11 6.88 -25.01
C VAL A 263 -5.84 6.64 -23.51
N LEU A 264 -4.94 7.42 -22.88
CA LEU A 264 -4.56 7.27 -21.47
C LEU A 264 -5.67 7.65 -20.47
N SER A 265 -6.76 8.26 -20.91
CA SER A 265 -7.72 8.92 -20.00
C SER A 265 -8.83 8.02 -19.44
N ASN A 266 -9.20 6.90 -20.08
CA ASN A 266 -10.53 6.31 -19.80
C ASN A 266 -10.61 4.82 -19.43
N ALA A 267 -9.50 4.06 -19.39
CA ALA A 267 -9.60 2.60 -19.16
C ALA A 267 -8.40 1.96 -18.41
N VAL A 268 -7.90 2.58 -17.34
CA VAL A 268 -6.81 2.00 -16.55
C VAL A 268 -7.23 1.79 -15.09
N ASN A 269 -7.02 0.57 -14.57
CA ASN A 269 -7.22 0.21 -13.15
C ASN A 269 -6.13 0.76 -12.21
N THR A 270 -5.31 1.71 -12.66
CA THR A 270 -4.21 2.31 -11.90
C THR A 270 -4.32 3.83 -11.95
N GLU A 271 -3.99 4.48 -10.83
CA GLU A 271 -4.09 5.93 -10.68
C GLU A 271 -3.24 6.69 -11.70
N VAL A 272 -3.70 7.89 -12.06
CA VAL A 272 -3.02 8.82 -12.96
C VAL A 272 -1.65 9.18 -12.37
N ASP A 273 -0.58 9.06 -13.17
CA ASP A 273 0.77 9.44 -12.74
C ASP A 273 0.85 10.99 -12.63
N GLY A 274 1.59 11.48 -11.63
CA GLY A 274 1.92 12.90 -11.52
C GLY A 274 2.81 13.37 -12.67
N ASN A 275 2.90 14.70 -12.86
CA ASN A 275 3.62 15.38 -13.96
C ASN A 275 5.14 15.13 -14.02
N GLU A 276 5.74 14.37 -13.10
CA GLU A 276 7.20 14.14 -13.03
C GLU A 276 7.61 12.89 -13.81
N SER A 277 8.38 13.06 -14.89
CA SER A 277 8.79 11.99 -15.81
C SER A 277 10.04 11.21 -15.37
N ASN A 278 10.83 11.73 -14.42
CA ASN A 278 12.19 11.27 -14.20
C ASN A 278 12.33 10.45 -12.90
N LEU A 279 13.30 9.53 -12.87
CA LEU A 279 13.63 8.69 -11.70
C LEU A 279 14.26 9.51 -10.56
N ILE A 280 14.99 10.56 -10.92
CA ILE A 280 15.70 11.48 -10.01
C ILE A 280 15.45 12.93 -10.44
N ASP A 281 16.05 13.88 -9.71
CA ASP A 281 15.78 15.32 -9.68
C ASP A 281 16.10 16.12 -10.98
N PHE A 282 16.17 15.47 -12.14
CA PHE A 282 16.63 16.07 -13.39
C PHE A 282 15.80 17.26 -13.90
N ASN A 283 14.55 17.41 -13.46
CA ASN A 283 13.71 18.55 -13.87
C ASN A 283 13.90 19.79 -12.98
N ASP A 284 14.64 19.66 -11.89
CA ASP A 284 14.87 20.74 -10.91
C ASP A 284 16.21 21.47 -11.17
N SER A 285 17.02 20.99 -12.11
CA SER A 285 18.20 21.72 -12.59
C SER A 285 17.83 22.59 -13.81
N GLU A 286 18.19 23.87 -13.76
CA GLU A 286 18.03 24.81 -14.90
C GLU A 286 19.07 24.57 -16.02
N ASP A 287 19.77 23.43 -16.03
CA ASP A 287 20.89 23.17 -16.96
C ASP A 287 20.46 22.35 -18.20
N PRO A 288 20.32 22.98 -19.38
CA PRO A 288 19.88 22.30 -20.61
C PRO A 288 20.88 21.28 -21.16
N LEU A 289 22.12 21.22 -20.66
CA LEU A 289 23.14 20.26 -21.14
C LEU A 289 22.95 18.85 -20.57
N ILE A 290 22.40 18.72 -19.36
CA ILE A 290 22.21 17.41 -18.70
C ILE A 290 21.07 16.62 -19.37
N GLY A 291 20.00 17.30 -19.78
CA GLY A 291 18.91 16.69 -20.56
C GLY A 291 19.29 16.29 -21.98
N ALA A 292 20.33 16.90 -22.56
CA ALA A 292 20.80 16.60 -23.91
C ALA A 292 21.76 15.39 -23.95
N ALA A 293 22.63 15.23 -22.95
CA ALA A 293 23.63 14.15 -22.89
C ALA A 293 23.01 12.74 -22.86
N PHE A 294 21.80 12.59 -22.30
CA PHE A 294 21.07 11.32 -22.26
C PHE A 294 20.24 11.02 -23.52
N ASN A 295 19.97 12.03 -24.36
CA ASN A 295 19.26 11.84 -25.63
C ASN A 295 20.19 11.54 -26.81
N SER A 296 21.50 11.67 -26.64
CA SER A 296 22.50 11.48 -27.71
C SER A 296 23.20 10.11 -27.71
N GLY A 297 22.64 9.09 -27.07
CA GLY A 297 23.12 7.72 -27.15
C GLY A 297 22.79 7.07 -28.50
N GLU A 298 23.51 7.44 -29.57
CA GLU A 298 23.57 6.61 -30.78
C GLU A 298 24.38 5.34 -30.47
N GLU A 299 23.72 4.26 -30.07
CA GLU A 299 24.34 2.94 -30.00
C GLU A 299 24.02 2.10 -31.24
N ARG A 300 25.07 1.74 -31.97
CA ARG A 300 25.04 0.73 -33.04
C ARG A 300 24.84 -0.65 -32.42
N TYR A 301 23.70 -1.27 -32.70
CA TYR A 301 23.38 -2.64 -32.27
C TYR A 301 24.35 -3.69 -32.86
N PRO A 302 24.97 -4.55 -32.03
CA PRO A 302 25.27 -5.92 -32.41
C PRO A 302 24.03 -6.81 -32.16
N ASN A 303 23.78 -7.76 -33.06
CA ASN A 303 22.69 -8.73 -32.98
C ASN A 303 22.71 -9.52 -31.65
N PRO A 304 21.56 -9.75 -31.00
CA PRO A 304 21.51 -10.58 -29.80
C PRO A 304 21.64 -12.06 -30.16
N VAL A 305 22.67 -12.70 -29.61
CA VAL A 305 22.70 -14.14 -29.38
C VAL A 305 21.74 -14.43 -28.24
N ALA A 306 20.87 -15.41 -28.42
CA ALA A 306 19.88 -15.82 -27.42
C ALA A 306 20.58 -16.53 -26.24
N ASP A 307 20.54 -15.92 -25.05
CA ASP A 307 20.90 -16.59 -23.81
C ASP A 307 19.61 -17.07 -23.10
N GLU A 308 19.48 -18.39 -23.00
CA GLU A 308 18.34 -19.11 -22.43
C GLU A 308 18.29 -19.05 -20.88
N GLU A 309 19.26 -18.42 -20.21
CA GLU A 309 19.34 -18.39 -18.73
C GLU A 309 18.40 -17.37 -18.06
N PHE A 310 18.03 -16.27 -18.73
CA PHE A 310 17.22 -15.22 -18.10
C PHE A 310 15.74 -15.63 -17.89
N ASN A 311 15.25 -16.60 -18.67
CA ASN A 311 13.88 -17.10 -18.58
C ASN A 311 13.64 -18.00 -17.35
N ARG A 312 14.69 -18.55 -16.71
CA ARG A 312 14.51 -19.34 -15.48
C ARG A 312 14.18 -18.48 -14.26
N PHE A 313 14.81 -17.32 -14.13
CA PHE A 313 14.66 -16.48 -12.95
C PHE A 313 13.27 -15.85 -12.84
N ALA A 314 12.65 -15.48 -13.97
CA ALA A 314 11.29 -14.93 -14.00
C ALA A 314 10.20 -15.98 -13.71
N ASN A 315 10.47 -17.25 -14.00
CA ASN A 315 9.51 -18.35 -13.77
C ASN A 315 9.49 -18.81 -12.30
N GLU A 316 10.61 -18.71 -11.56
CA GLU A 316 10.64 -19.05 -10.12
C GLU A 316 9.74 -18.15 -9.25
N PHE A 317 9.36 -16.96 -9.73
CA PHE A 317 8.41 -16.07 -9.04
C PHE A 317 6.94 -16.27 -9.48
N GLN A 318 6.66 -17.20 -10.40
CA GLN A 318 5.31 -17.45 -10.93
C GLN A 318 4.67 -18.76 -10.46
N ASP A 319 5.41 -19.61 -9.74
CA ASP A 319 4.87 -20.88 -9.22
C ASP A 319 4.05 -20.64 -7.92
N GLU A 320 2.83 -20.12 -8.07
CA GLU A 320 1.77 -20.32 -7.08
C GLU A 320 1.25 -21.76 -7.28
N GLU A 321 1.79 -22.74 -6.53
CA GLU A 321 1.11 -24.03 -6.37
C GLU A 321 -0.25 -23.79 -5.73
N PHE A 322 -1.32 -23.99 -6.51
CA PHE A 322 -2.70 -24.04 -6.03
C PHE A 322 -2.85 -25.24 -5.09
N ILE A 323 -2.68 -25.01 -3.79
CA ILE A 323 -3.04 -25.99 -2.77
C ILE A 323 -4.54 -25.88 -2.54
N ASN A 324 -5.27 -26.94 -2.92
CA ASN A 324 -6.65 -27.14 -2.50
C ASN A 324 -6.70 -27.09 -0.97
N ASN A 325 -7.41 -26.10 -0.43
CA ASN A 325 -7.66 -25.98 1.00
C ASN A 325 -8.68 -27.05 1.41
N ASP A 326 -8.24 -27.99 2.24
CA ASP A 326 -9.16 -28.66 3.16
C ASP A 326 -9.70 -27.59 4.12
N MET A 327 -10.98 -27.29 3.93
CA MET A 327 -11.80 -26.49 4.83
C MET A 327 -11.93 -27.22 6.15
N ASN A 328 -11.10 -26.88 7.12
CA ASN A 328 -11.43 -27.16 8.52
C ASN A 328 -12.25 -25.97 9.03
N GLU A 329 -13.56 -26.21 9.19
CA GLU A 329 -14.45 -25.41 10.03
C GLU A 329 -13.82 -25.32 11.41
N PHE A 330 -13.39 -24.11 11.78
CA PHE A 330 -12.99 -23.80 13.14
C PHE A 330 -14.17 -23.06 13.76
N GLU A 331 -15.08 -23.83 14.36
CA GLU A 331 -16.06 -23.29 15.31
C GLU A 331 -15.29 -22.83 16.55
N SER A 332 -15.12 -21.53 16.71
CA SER A 332 -14.80 -20.93 18.00
C SER A 332 -16.06 -20.31 18.58
N ASP A 333 -16.94 -21.18 19.09
CA ASP A 333 -18.04 -20.75 19.95
C ASP A 333 -17.47 -20.31 21.30
N MET A 334 -17.23 -19.01 21.44
CA MET A 334 -17.34 -18.34 22.73
C MET A 334 -18.42 -17.26 22.60
N ASP A 335 -19.64 -17.64 23.01
CA ASP A 335 -20.78 -16.75 23.14
C ASP A 335 -20.45 -15.60 24.10
N ILE A 336 -20.21 -14.43 23.52
CA ILE A 336 -20.21 -13.15 24.24
C ILE A 336 -21.66 -12.89 24.66
N PRO A 337 -21.93 -12.42 25.89
CA PRO A 337 -23.25 -11.90 26.21
C PRO A 337 -23.61 -10.82 25.19
N LYS A 338 -24.72 -11.00 24.46
CA LYS A 338 -25.19 -10.06 23.41
C LYS A 338 -25.19 -8.59 23.88
N ASP A 339 -25.36 -8.38 25.18
CA ASP A 339 -25.37 -7.08 25.82
C ASP A 339 -24.00 -6.36 25.74
N GLU A 340 -22.87 -7.06 25.90
CA GLU A 340 -21.53 -6.47 25.80
C GLU A 340 -21.19 -6.08 24.36
N GLU A 341 -21.54 -6.92 23.38
CA GLU A 341 -21.29 -6.62 21.97
C GLU A 341 -22.14 -5.42 21.49
N CYS A 342 -23.36 -5.27 22.01
CA CYS A 342 -24.20 -4.10 21.74
C CYS A 342 -23.56 -2.80 22.24
N ILE A 343 -22.99 -2.81 23.45
CA ILE A 343 -22.31 -1.64 24.03
C ILE A 343 -21.08 -1.25 23.21
N ILE A 344 -20.29 -2.24 22.75
CA ILE A 344 -19.13 -2.00 21.88
C ILE A 344 -19.57 -1.36 20.56
N GLN A 345 -20.61 -1.90 19.93
CA GLN A 345 -21.16 -1.34 18.69
C GLN A 345 -21.66 0.11 18.88
N GLU A 346 -22.40 0.39 19.95
CA GLU A 346 -22.87 1.75 20.27
C GLU A 346 -21.71 2.74 20.48
N THR A 347 -20.62 2.28 21.12
CA THR A 347 -19.41 3.09 21.31
C THR A 347 -18.73 3.40 19.97
N ILE A 348 -18.61 2.40 19.08
CA ILE A 348 -18.07 2.57 17.74
C ILE A 348 -18.92 3.54 16.91
N GLU A 349 -20.25 3.45 16.98
CA GLU A 349 -21.16 4.36 16.27
C GLU A 349 -21.02 5.80 16.78
N ALA A 350 -20.95 6.00 18.09
CA ALA A 350 -20.75 7.32 18.69
C ALA A 350 -19.44 7.97 18.21
N GLU A 351 -18.35 7.20 18.18
CA GLU A 351 -17.05 7.66 17.67
C GLU A 351 -17.07 7.91 16.14
N GLY A 352 -17.77 7.06 15.38
CA GLY A 352 -18.01 7.24 13.96
C GLY A 352 -18.78 8.53 13.65
N LEU A 353 -19.86 8.80 14.41
CA LEU A 353 -20.66 10.01 14.29
C LEU A 353 -19.85 11.26 14.62
N LYS A 354 -19.05 11.19 15.70
CA LYS A 354 -18.12 12.27 16.09
C LYS A 354 -17.17 12.59 14.94
N TYR A 355 -16.59 11.57 14.30
CA TYR A 355 -15.71 11.75 13.13
C TYR A 355 -16.43 12.43 11.96
N ILE A 356 -17.67 12.04 11.65
CA ILE A 356 -18.49 12.69 10.60
C ILE A 356 -18.80 14.15 10.96
N ALA A 357 -19.17 14.43 12.21
CA ALA A 357 -19.39 15.79 12.69
C ALA A 357 -18.12 16.65 12.52
N GLY A 358 -16.94 16.10 12.82
CA GLY A 358 -15.65 16.74 12.55
C GLY A 358 -15.42 17.03 11.07
N TYR A 359 -15.80 16.11 10.17
CA TYR A 359 -15.75 16.36 8.72
C TYR A 359 -16.69 17.50 8.29
N VAL A 360 -17.92 17.55 8.82
CA VAL A 360 -18.86 18.66 8.57
C VAL A 360 -18.27 19.99 9.05
N ALA A 361 -17.74 20.04 10.27
CA ALA A 361 -17.06 21.22 10.81
C ALA A 361 -15.90 21.67 9.90
N ARG A 362 -15.08 20.73 9.41
CA ARG A 362 -13.99 21.01 8.46
C ARG A 362 -14.49 21.63 7.16
N ARG A 363 -15.59 21.11 6.59
CA ARG A 363 -16.16 21.62 5.33
C ARG A 363 -16.66 23.06 5.46
N PHE A 364 -17.22 23.42 6.61
CA PHE A 364 -17.80 24.74 6.87
C PHE A 364 -16.90 25.68 7.67
N ARG A 365 -15.64 25.29 7.92
CA ARG A 365 -14.73 25.99 8.84
C ARG A 365 -14.49 27.46 8.50
N ILE A 366 -14.50 27.83 7.22
CA ILE A 366 -14.32 29.23 6.79
C ILE A 366 -15.52 30.09 7.23
N LYS A 367 -16.73 29.55 7.14
CA LYS A 367 -17.98 30.26 7.46
C LYS A 367 -18.33 30.20 8.95
N TYR A 368 -18.03 29.08 9.59
CA TYR A 368 -18.36 28.82 10.99
C TYR A 368 -17.13 28.24 11.73
N PRO A 369 -16.13 29.07 12.07
CA PRO A 369 -14.90 28.61 12.73
C PRO A 369 -15.13 27.98 14.12
N PHE A 370 -16.24 28.33 14.78
CA PHE A 370 -16.61 27.84 16.12
C PHE A 370 -17.16 26.40 16.13
N LEU A 371 -17.32 25.75 14.97
CA LEU A 371 -17.84 24.38 14.88
C LEU A 371 -16.86 23.31 15.36
N GLY A 372 -15.60 23.67 15.57
CA GLY A 372 -14.58 22.75 16.06
C GLY A 372 -13.17 23.26 15.87
N ASP A 373 -12.23 22.62 16.56
CA ASP A 373 -10.81 22.98 16.54
C ASP A 373 -9.97 21.87 15.92
N GLU A 374 -8.81 22.24 15.38
CA GLU A 374 -7.84 21.25 14.95
C GLU A 374 -7.31 20.46 16.14
N THR A 375 -7.20 19.13 16.01
CA THR A 375 -6.80 18.27 17.13
C THR A 375 -5.44 18.63 17.71
N ARG A 376 -4.50 19.22 16.95
CA ARG A 376 -3.21 19.69 17.49
C ARG A 376 -3.31 20.83 18.50
N LYS A 377 -4.45 21.52 18.54
CA LYS A 377 -4.71 22.60 19.51
C LYS A 377 -5.32 22.07 20.81
N LEU A 378 -5.79 20.82 20.80
CA LEU A 378 -6.40 20.20 21.95
C LEU A 378 -5.32 19.63 22.87
N LYS A 379 -5.61 19.66 24.17
CA LYS A 379 -4.90 18.82 25.12
C LYS A 379 -5.34 17.39 24.88
N ILE A 380 -4.39 16.50 24.61
CA ILE A 380 -4.67 15.07 24.47
C ILE A 380 -5.15 14.58 25.84
N ALA A 381 -6.26 13.84 25.88
CA ALA A 381 -6.65 13.12 27.08
C ALA A 381 -5.60 12.03 27.31
N ASN A 382 -4.82 12.12 28.38
CA ASN A 382 -3.67 11.22 28.58
C ASN A 382 -4.08 9.77 28.87
N ASP A 383 -5.28 9.54 29.40
CA ASP A 383 -5.68 8.23 29.92
C ASP A 383 -6.63 7.46 28.99
N ASP A 384 -7.28 8.12 28.03
CA ASP A 384 -8.20 7.47 27.07
C ASP A 384 -8.52 8.41 25.87
N PRO A 385 -7.68 8.45 24.82
CA PRO A 385 -7.93 9.30 23.67
C PRO A 385 -9.04 8.72 22.79
N ASP A 386 -9.98 9.57 22.40
CA ASP A 386 -11.07 9.16 21.52
C ASP A 386 -10.60 8.88 20.08
N TRP A 387 -11.49 8.35 19.24
CA TRP A 387 -11.12 7.88 17.90
C TRP A 387 -10.51 8.99 17.04
N ILE A 388 -11.01 10.22 17.13
CA ILE A 388 -10.49 11.35 16.35
C ILE A 388 -9.08 11.70 16.82
N GLN A 389 -8.86 11.76 18.13
CA GLN A 389 -7.55 12.04 18.70
C GLN A 389 -6.53 10.95 18.32
N PHE A 390 -6.96 9.69 18.34
CA PHE A 390 -6.14 8.54 17.95
C PHE A 390 -5.80 8.54 16.44
N LEU A 391 -6.81 8.80 15.59
CA LEU A 391 -6.68 8.78 14.14
C LEU A 391 -5.88 9.98 13.60
N SER A 392 -6.02 11.16 14.21
CA SER A 392 -5.49 12.41 13.67
C SER A 392 -3.97 12.51 13.82
N ASN A 393 -3.32 13.12 12.82
CA ASN A 393 -1.93 13.60 12.93
C ASN A 393 -1.89 15.12 13.26
N GLY A 394 -2.94 15.64 13.92
CA GLY A 394 -3.05 17.05 14.32
C GLY A 394 -3.97 17.93 13.47
N TYR A 395 -4.44 17.44 12.31
CA TYR A 395 -5.16 18.25 11.31
C TYR A 395 -6.64 17.90 11.13
N LEU A 396 -7.12 16.82 11.76
CA LEU A 396 -8.57 16.59 11.84
C LEU A 396 -9.22 17.66 12.70
N ILE A 397 -10.50 17.91 12.46
CA ILE A 397 -11.29 18.83 13.27
C ILE A 397 -12.02 18.01 14.32
N TYR A 398 -11.81 18.38 15.56
CA TYR A 398 -12.59 17.92 16.68
C TYR A 398 -13.84 18.80 16.79
N PRO A 399 -15.05 18.24 16.61
CA PRO A 399 -16.27 19.03 16.63
C PRO A 399 -16.53 19.60 18.03
N CYS A 400 -17.14 20.80 18.09
CA CYS A 400 -17.57 21.36 19.36
C CYS A 400 -18.79 20.59 19.92
N GLU A 401 -19.02 20.68 21.23
CA GLU A 401 -20.08 19.94 21.93
C GLU A 401 -21.47 20.21 21.33
N ASN A 402 -21.77 21.45 20.96
CA ASN A 402 -23.03 21.80 20.30
C ASN A 402 -23.23 21.05 18.98
N LEU A 403 -22.18 20.92 18.17
CA LEU A 403 -22.27 20.20 16.90
C LEU A 403 -22.45 18.69 17.11
N ILE A 404 -21.77 18.13 18.12
CA ILE A 404 -21.96 16.72 18.52
C ILE A 404 -23.41 16.48 18.96
N ASN A 405 -23.98 17.36 19.78
CA ASN A 405 -25.38 17.26 20.23
C ASN A 405 -26.37 17.32 19.06
N VAL A 406 -26.12 18.21 18.09
CA VAL A 406 -26.93 18.30 16.86
C VAL A 406 -26.77 17.02 16.02
N ALA A 407 -25.55 16.51 15.85
CA ALA A 407 -25.31 15.27 15.12
C ALA A 407 -26.04 14.08 15.75
N ASN A 408 -26.00 13.95 17.07
CA ASN A 408 -26.75 12.93 17.82
C ASN A 408 -28.27 13.05 17.62
N ALA A 409 -28.81 14.27 17.62
CA ALA A 409 -30.24 14.47 17.35
C ALA A 409 -30.61 14.11 15.90
N MET A 410 -29.76 14.49 14.94
CA MET A 410 -29.96 14.14 13.53
C MET A 410 -29.88 12.64 13.28
N GLU A 411 -28.94 11.93 13.92
CA GLU A 411 -28.81 10.48 13.79
C GLU A 411 -30.04 9.76 14.35
N LYS A 412 -30.57 10.20 15.49
CA LYS A 412 -31.83 9.67 16.04
C LYS A 412 -33.00 9.82 15.06
N GLU A 413 -33.17 11.00 14.46
CA GLU A 413 -34.21 11.23 13.46
C GLU A 413 -33.96 10.40 12.18
N PHE A 414 -32.70 10.25 11.77
CA PHE A 414 -32.32 9.44 10.62
C PHE A 414 -32.71 7.96 10.83
N VAL A 415 -32.37 7.39 11.99
CA VAL A 415 -32.73 6.02 12.37
C VAL A 415 -34.25 5.86 12.52
N LEU A 416 -34.95 6.85 13.09
CA LEU A 416 -36.42 6.83 13.17
C LEU A 416 -37.06 6.83 11.77
N PHE A 417 -36.48 7.56 10.83
CA PHE A 417 -37.01 7.68 9.47
C PHE A 417 -36.69 6.45 8.59
N HIS A 418 -35.45 5.94 8.65
CA HIS A 418 -34.98 4.87 7.77
C HIS A 418 -35.05 3.46 8.38
N GLY A 419 -35.18 3.35 9.70
CA GLY A 419 -35.11 2.09 10.44
C GLY A 419 -33.67 1.70 10.83
N PRO A 420 -33.50 0.67 11.68
CA PRO A 420 -32.20 0.26 12.22
C PRO A 420 -31.29 -0.44 11.19
N SER A 421 -31.82 -0.82 10.02
CA SER A 421 -31.09 -1.50 8.95
C SER A 421 -30.54 -0.55 7.86
N GLY A 422 -30.41 0.74 8.19
CA GLY A 422 -29.86 1.76 7.30
C GLY A 422 -30.87 2.34 6.30
N LEU A 423 -30.39 3.01 5.26
CA LEU A 423 -31.20 3.74 4.28
C LEU A 423 -32.35 2.90 3.69
N SER A 424 -33.58 3.14 4.14
CA SER A 424 -34.78 2.69 3.42
C SER A 424 -34.75 3.27 2.01
N LYS A 425 -34.62 2.41 0.99
CA LYS A 425 -34.79 2.77 -0.42
C LYS A 425 -36.26 2.91 -0.83
N GLU A 426 -37.19 2.71 0.10
CA GLU A 426 -38.62 2.82 -0.16
C GLU A 426 -39.20 4.06 0.53
N LYS A 427 -39.29 5.14 -0.25
CA LYS A 427 -40.48 5.99 -0.40
C LYS A 427 -40.38 6.80 -1.69
#